data_AF-A0A7Z9MU50-F1
#
_entry.id   AF-A0A7Z9MU50-F1
#
_cell.length_a   1.000
_cell.length_b   1.000
_cell.length_c   1.000
_cell.angle_alpha   90.00
_cell.angle_beta   90.00
_cell.angle_gamma   90.00
#
_symmetry.space_group_name_H-M   'P 1'
#
loop_
_entity.id
_entity.type
_entity.pdbx_description
1 polymer ?
#
loop_
_entity_poly.entity_id
_entity_poly.type
_entity_poly.pdbx_seq_one_letter_code
_entity_poly.pdbx_strand_id
1 'polypeptide(L)'
;MDENVKTAEREVTLERLREIDDDLRLPAVPEQVSYPIETLIPEARTQTPAVGQRASRPDGRLHGLGQTKYIDDLSFPGMIHAKIKRAGISKARVKNIDVSEAEKMPGVMATLVGSEIPVNSF
;
A
#
# COMPACT_ATOMS: atom_id res chain seq x y z
N MET A 1 -41.66 0.49 8.87
CA MET A 1 -40.58 1.43 8.53
C MET A 1 -39.36 0.57 8.25
N ASP A 2 -39.28 0.17 6.99
CA ASP A 2 -38.20 -0.63 6.43
C ASP A 2 -36.91 0.17 6.43
N GLU A 3 -35.80 -0.44 6.84
CA GLU A 3 -34.50 -0.09 6.27
C GLU A 3 -33.63 -1.34 6.22
N ASN A 4 -33.70 -1.98 5.06
CA ASN A 4 -32.82 -3.02 4.58
C ASN A 4 -31.35 -2.61 4.76
N VAL A 5 -30.70 -3.09 5.82
CA VAL A 5 -29.24 -3.24 5.82
C VAL A 5 -28.95 -4.34 4.80
N LYS A 6 -28.58 -3.93 3.59
CA LYS A 6 -28.09 -4.82 2.54
C LYS A 6 -26.81 -5.48 3.05
N THR A 7 -26.96 -6.63 3.71
CA THR A 7 -25.90 -7.60 3.91
C THR A 7 -25.48 -8.03 2.52
N ALA A 8 -24.45 -7.38 1.96
CA ALA A 8 -23.90 -7.78 0.68
C ALA A 8 -23.55 -9.26 0.78
N GLU A 9 -24.10 -10.02 -0.15
CA GLU A 9 -24.01 -11.48 -0.22
C GLU A 9 -22.56 -11.91 0.02
N ARG A 10 -22.39 -12.67 1.10
CA ARG A 10 -21.13 -13.14 1.70
C ARG A 10 -20.44 -14.22 0.84
N GLU A 11 -20.79 -14.27 -0.44
CA GLU A 11 -20.47 -15.34 -1.40
C GLU A 11 -19.61 -14.88 -2.58
N VAL A 12 -19.12 -13.62 -2.59
CA VAL A 12 -17.89 -13.34 -3.35
C VAL A 12 -16.74 -13.89 -2.50
N THR A 13 -16.55 -15.19 -2.65
CA THR A 13 -15.66 -16.05 -1.89
C THR A 13 -14.26 -15.46 -1.79
N LEU A 14 -13.68 -15.51 -0.59
CA LEU A 14 -12.24 -15.30 -0.34
C LEU A 14 -11.37 -16.08 -1.33
N GLU A 15 -11.89 -17.19 -1.86
CA GLU A 15 -11.28 -18.02 -2.90
C GLU A 15 -11.07 -17.24 -4.21
N ARG A 16 -12.01 -16.39 -4.63
CA ARG A 16 -11.90 -15.55 -5.83
C ARG A 16 -10.91 -14.39 -5.66
N LEU A 17 -10.72 -13.89 -4.45
CA LEU A 17 -9.65 -12.93 -4.12
C LEU A 17 -8.27 -13.59 -3.96
N ARG A 18 -8.25 -14.92 -3.74
CA ARG A 18 -7.04 -15.74 -3.65
C ARG A 18 -6.61 -16.33 -4.98
N GLU A 19 -7.49 -16.36 -5.98
CA GLU A 19 -7.10 -16.56 -7.37
C GLU A 19 -6.16 -15.41 -7.76
N ILE A 20 -4.86 -15.72 -7.70
CA ILE A 20 -3.79 -14.81 -8.12
C ILE A 20 -4.03 -14.57 -9.60
N ASP A 21 -4.29 -13.31 -9.96
CA ASP A 21 -4.39 -12.89 -11.34
C ASP A 21 -3.03 -13.12 -12.01
N ASP A 22 -2.94 -14.19 -12.81
CA ASP A 22 -1.70 -14.58 -13.50
C ASP A 22 -1.23 -13.46 -14.45
N ASP A 23 -2.17 -12.61 -14.91
CA ASP A 23 -1.91 -11.45 -15.77
C ASP A 23 -1.25 -10.27 -15.02
N LEU A 24 -1.28 -10.25 -13.68
CA LEU A 24 -0.55 -9.27 -12.85
C LEU A 24 0.88 -9.69 -12.51
N ARG A 25 1.30 -10.91 -12.90
CA ARG A 25 2.70 -11.32 -12.72
C ARG A 25 3.58 -10.55 -13.71
N LEU A 26 4.31 -9.57 -13.19
CA LEU A 26 5.48 -9.05 -13.88
C LEU A 26 6.42 -10.24 -14.20
N PRO A 27 6.99 -10.32 -15.41
CA PRO A 27 7.94 -11.38 -15.73
C PRO A 27 9.07 -11.35 -14.70
N ALA A 28 9.38 -12.50 -14.11
CA ALA A 28 10.37 -12.63 -13.03
C ALA A 28 11.76 -12.11 -13.43
N VAL A 29 12.03 -12.03 -14.73
CA VAL A 29 13.22 -11.42 -15.32
C VAL A 29 12.77 -10.65 -16.56
N PRO A 30 12.90 -9.31 -16.62
CA PRO A 30 12.69 -8.59 -17.87
C PRO A 30 13.73 -9.05 -18.92
N GLU A 31 13.33 -9.15 -20.19
CA GLU A 31 14.27 -9.51 -21.26
C GLU A 31 15.46 -8.54 -21.28
N GLN A 32 16.68 -9.11 -21.33
CA GLN A 32 17.91 -8.33 -21.44
C GLN A 32 18.01 -7.73 -22.86
N VAL A 33 17.52 -6.51 -23.03
CA VAL A 33 17.73 -5.75 -24.24
C VAL A 33 19.15 -5.18 -24.23
N SER A 34 20.00 -5.62 -25.16
CA SER A 34 21.31 -5.02 -25.37
C SER A 34 21.14 -3.73 -26.19
N TYR A 35 21.04 -2.60 -25.49
CA TYR A 35 21.08 -1.30 -26.14
C TYR A 35 22.52 -1.00 -26.57
N PRO A 36 22.80 -0.61 -27.82
CA PRO A 36 23.90 0.30 -28.04
C PRO A 36 23.49 1.63 -27.40
N ILE A 37 23.90 1.85 -26.15
CA ILE A 37 23.87 3.19 -25.58
C ILE A 37 25.00 3.92 -26.28
N GLU A 38 24.71 4.55 -27.43
CA GLU A 38 25.49 5.70 -27.87
C GLU A 38 25.51 6.63 -26.67
N THR A 39 26.66 6.66 -25.99
CA THR A 39 26.82 7.45 -24.80
C THR A 39 26.83 8.87 -25.33
N LEU A 40 25.68 9.56 -25.26
CA LEU A 40 25.63 10.99 -25.44
C LEU A 40 26.54 11.55 -24.36
N ILE A 41 27.80 11.82 -24.72
CA ILE A 41 28.77 12.44 -23.85
C ILE A 41 28.19 13.83 -23.60
N PRO A 42 27.64 14.12 -22.41
CA PRO A 42 27.18 15.47 -22.15
C PRO A 42 28.41 16.37 -22.22
N GLU A 43 28.30 17.49 -22.93
CA GLU A 43 29.37 18.48 -22.96
C GLU A 43 29.82 18.79 -21.53
N ALA A 44 31.13 18.77 -21.30
CA ALA A 44 31.69 18.93 -19.97
C ALA A 44 31.25 20.26 -19.35
N ARG A 45 30.40 20.17 -18.33
CA ARG A 45 30.00 21.27 -17.43
C ARG A 45 29.54 22.53 -18.16
N THR A 46 28.47 22.44 -18.93
CA THR A 46 27.56 23.60 -18.99
C THR A 46 27.06 23.80 -17.55
N GLN A 47 27.34 24.95 -16.93
CA GLN A 47 26.68 25.30 -15.67
C GLN A 47 25.19 25.19 -15.93
N THR A 48 24.52 24.20 -15.34
CA THR A 48 23.07 24.23 -15.28
C THR A 48 22.71 25.49 -14.52
N PRO A 49 21.80 26.34 -15.02
CA PRO A 49 21.46 27.61 -14.36
C PRO A 49 21.05 27.44 -12.89
N ALA A 50 20.71 26.23 -12.47
CA ALA A 50 20.30 25.87 -11.12
C ALA A 50 21.46 25.58 -10.14
N VAL A 51 22.64 25.16 -10.60
CA VAL A 51 23.73 24.76 -9.69
C VAL A 51 24.42 25.99 -9.12
N GLY A 52 24.44 26.11 -7.78
CA GLY A 52 25.04 27.24 -7.07
C GLY A 52 24.14 28.47 -6.91
N GLN A 53 22.91 28.44 -7.45
CA GLN A 53 21.94 29.53 -7.30
C GLN A 53 20.98 29.27 -6.13
N ARG A 54 20.38 30.35 -5.60
CA ARG A 54 19.23 30.25 -4.68
C ARG A 54 17.99 29.82 -5.45
N ALA A 55 17.84 28.52 -5.68
CA ALA A 55 16.69 27.93 -6.33
C ALA A 55 15.57 27.60 -5.33
N SER A 56 14.33 27.89 -5.71
CA SER A 56 13.16 27.44 -4.96
C SER A 56 12.91 25.95 -5.22
N ARG A 57 12.63 25.20 -4.16
CA ARG A 57 12.22 23.79 -4.26
C ARG A 57 10.85 23.72 -4.98
N PRO A 58 10.70 22.93 -6.07
CA PRO A 58 9.47 22.91 -6.88
C PRO A 58 8.17 22.64 -6.11
N ASP A 59 8.21 21.71 -5.16
CA ASP A 59 7.11 21.31 -4.27
C ASP A 59 7.04 22.15 -2.98
N GLY A 60 8.05 22.99 -2.70
CA GLY A 60 8.19 23.70 -1.43
C GLY A 60 7.02 24.61 -1.09
N ARG A 61 6.46 25.29 -2.10
CA ARG A 61 5.28 26.14 -1.94
C ARG A 61 4.03 25.31 -1.57
N LEU A 62 3.83 24.16 -2.21
CA LEU A 62 2.66 23.31 -1.95
C LEU A 62 2.72 22.73 -0.54
N HIS A 63 3.90 22.35 -0.06
CA HIS A 63 4.12 21.91 1.32
C HIS A 63 3.79 23.01 2.32
N GLY A 64 4.31 24.22 2.10
CA GLY A 64 4.06 25.36 2.99
C GLY A 64 2.60 25.79 3.05
N LEU A 65 1.81 25.49 2.02
CA LEU A 65 0.38 25.78 1.94
C LEU A 65 -0.52 24.59 2.35
N GLY A 66 0.05 23.43 2.69
CA GLY A 66 -0.73 22.21 2.95
C GLY A 66 -1.51 21.70 1.73
N GLN A 67 -1.04 22.02 0.52
CA GLN A 67 -1.67 21.61 -0.75
C GLN A 67 -1.08 20.33 -1.32
N THR A 68 0.09 19.92 -0.83
CA THR A 68 0.65 18.61 -1.19
C THR A 68 -0.19 17.51 -0.57
N LYS A 69 -0.72 16.62 -1.40
CA LYS A 69 -1.43 15.42 -0.95
C LYS A 69 -0.44 14.31 -0.64
N TYR A 70 -0.57 13.71 0.53
CA TYR A 70 0.12 12.51 0.97
C TYR A 70 -0.80 11.30 0.90
N ILE A 71 -0.23 10.11 1.11
CA ILE A 71 -0.98 8.84 1.05
C ILE A 71 -2.19 8.80 1.99
N ASP A 72 -2.13 9.49 3.13
CA ASP A 72 -3.21 9.53 4.13
C ASP A 72 -4.34 10.50 3.73
N ASP A 73 -4.07 11.43 2.79
CA ASP A 73 -5.08 12.35 2.25
C ASP A 73 -5.90 11.72 1.12
N LEU A 74 -5.56 10.49 0.71
CA LEU A 74 -6.24 9.78 -0.37
C LEU A 74 -7.42 8.99 0.19
N SER A 75 -8.56 9.07 -0.50
CA SER A 75 -9.77 8.30 -0.19
C SER A 75 -10.35 7.69 -1.47
N PHE A 76 -10.78 6.44 -1.42
CA PHE A 76 -11.33 5.71 -2.57
C PHE A 76 -12.72 5.16 -2.22
N PRO A 77 -13.63 5.01 -3.21
CA PRO A 77 -14.89 4.31 -3.01
C PRO A 77 -14.65 2.88 -2.47
N GLY A 78 -15.31 2.53 -1.37
CA GLY A 78 -15.15 1.20 -0.73
C GLY A 78 -13.88 1.01 0.09
N MET A 79 -13.11 2.06 0.37
CA MET A 79 -11.92 1.97 1.23
C MET A 79 -12.28 1.43 2.62
N ILE A 80 -11.59 0.36 3.04
CA ILE A 80 -11.62 -0.16 4.41
C ILE A 80 -10.44 0.38 5.21
N HIS A 81 -10.64 0.58 6.51
CA HIS A 81 -9.60 1.04 7.42
C HIS A 81 -9.08 -0.12 8.27
N ALA A 82 -7.75 -0.25 8.37
CA ALA A 82 -7.09 -1.26 9.19
C ALA A 82 -6.56 -0.65 10.50
N LYS A 83 -6.59 -1.43 11.58
CA LYS A 83 -5.97 -1.05 12.86
C LYS A 83 -5.13 -2.21 13.39
N ILE A 84 -3.87 -1.92 13.69
CA ILE A 84 -2.91 -2.93 14.13
C ILE A 84 -2.86 -2.99 15.65
N LYS A 85 -3.18 -4.15 16.23
CA LYS A 85 -2.94 -4.43 17.66
C LYS A 85 -1.48 -4.82 17.85
N ARG A 86 -0.71 -3.94 18.51
CA ARG A 86 0.70 -4.20 18.87
C ARG A 86 0.81 -4.88 20.23
N ALA A 87 1.93 -5.58 20.45
CA ALA A 87 2.17 -6.40 21.64
C ALA A 87 2.19 -5.62 22.97
N GLY A 88 2.64 -4.36 22.97
CA GLY A 88 2.75 -3.54 24.19
C GLY A 88 3.83 -3.98 25.18
N ILE A 89 4.62 -5.00 24.83
CA ILE A 89 5.73 -5.55 25.62
C ILE A 89 6.92 -5.84 24.70
N SER A 90 8.13 -5.86 25.27
CA SER A 90 9.37 -6.02 24.50
C SER A 90 9.61 -7.45 24.01
N LYS A 91 9.21 -8.47 24.78
CA LYS A 91 9.41 -9.89 24.43
C LYS A 91 8.40 -10.80 25.12
N ALA A 92 7.75 -11.66 24.35
CA ALA A 92 6.91 -12.75 24.84
C ALA A 92 6.71 -13.84 23.79
N ARG A 93 6.15 -14.98 24.21
CA ARG A 93 5.60 -16.00 23.31
C ARG A 93 4.09 -15.81 23.20
N VAL A 94 3.57 -15.66 21.99
CA VAL A 94 2.13 -15.69 21.72
C VAL A 94 1.63 -17.11 21.96
N LYS A 95 0.74 -17.29 22.94
CA LYS A 95 0.13 -18.60 23.23
C LYS A 95 -1.17 -18.80 22.48
N ASN A 96 -1.97 -17.74 22.38
CA ASN A 96 -3.27 -17.74 21.72
C ASN A 96 -3.59 -16.32 21.25
N ILE A 97 -4.37 -16.21 20.18
CA ILE A 97 -5.01 -14.97 19.71
C ILE A 97 -6.49 -15.29 19.52
N ASP A 98 -7.35 -14.63 20.29
CA ASP A 98 -8.80 -14.72 20.14
C ASP A 98 -9.33 -13.42 19.54
N VAL A 99 -9.98 -13.54 18.38
CA VAL A 99 -10.53 -12.43 17.60
C VAL A 99 -12.06 -12.34 17.70
N SER A 100 -12.70 -13.27 18.43
CA SER A 100 -14.15 -13.44 18.43
C SER A 100 -14.95 -12.22 18.92
N GLU A 101 -14.39 -11.44 19.84
CA GLU A 101 -15.01 -10.17 20.26
C GLU A 101 -14.89 -9.10 19.17
N ALA A 102 -13.74 -8.98 18.52
CA ALA A 102 -13.50 -8.00 17.47
C ALA A 102 -14.40 -8.27 16.26
N GLU A 103 -14.58 -9.53 15.87
CA GLU A 103 -15.45 -9.94 14.76
C GLU A 103 -16.93 -9.62 14.99
N LYS A 104 -17.36 -9.52 16.26
CA LYS A 104 -18.74 -9.16 16.62
C LYS A 104 -18.97 -7.65 16.66
N MET A 105 -17.91 -6.84 16.59
CA MET A 105 -18.05 -5.39 16.68
C MET A 105 -18.68 -4.82 15.39
N PRO A 106 -19.64 -3.90 15.50
CA PRO A 106 -20.20 -3.21 14.34
C PRO A 106 -19.11 -2.51 13.52
N GLY A 107 -19.13 -2.71 12.20
CA GLY A 107 -18.18 -2.08 11.26
C GLY A 107 -16.86 -2.83 11.09
N VAL A 108 -16.62 -3.94 11.80
CA VAL A 108 -15.46 -4.81 11.52
C VAL A 108 -15.78 -5.68 10.32
N MET A 109 -15.01 -5.49 9.24
CA MET A 109 -15.13 -6.29 8.02
C MET A 109 -14.41 -7.64 8.15
N ALA A 110 -13.21 -7.65 8.73
CA ALA A 110 -12.38 -8.84 8.87
C ALA A 110 -11.36 -8.66 10.00
N THR A 111 -10.85 -9.78 10.52
CA THR A 111 -9.64 -9.82 11.33
C THR A 111 -8.55 -10.56 10.56
N LEU A 112 -7.28 -10.28 10.86
CA LEU A 112 -6.13 -10.91 10.22
C LEU A 112 -5.15 -11.36 11.31
N VAL A 113 -4.97 -12.67 11.42
CA VAL A 113 -3.99 -13.29 12.32
C VAL A 113 -3.01 -14.18 11.56
N GLY A 114 -1.90 -14.52 12.20
CA GLY A 114 -0.82 -15.28 11.55
C GLY A 114 -1.26 -16.61 10.93
N SER A 115 -2.30 -17.26 11.46
CA SER A 115 -2.85 -18.50 10.91
C SER A 115 -3.63 -18.32 9.60
N GLU A 116 -4.01 -17.09 9.24
CA GLU A 116 -4.80 -16.78 8.04
C GLU A 116 -3.93 -16.28 6.88
N ILE A 117 -2.67 -15.96 7.16
CA ILE A 117 -1.70 -15.48 6.19
C ILE A 117 -1.19 -16.69 5.38
N PRO A 118 -1.42 -16.77 4.06
CA PRO A 118 -1.14 -17.96 3.26
C PRO A 118 0.36 -18.22 3.07
N VAL A 119 1.17 -17.16 2.96
CA VAL A 119 2.62 -17.26 2.77
C VAL A 119 3.29 -16.23 3.65
N ASN A 120 4.22 -16.69 4.50
CA ASN A 120 5.17 -15.82 5.17
C ASN A 120 6.51 -15.92 4.44
N SER A 121 6.71 -15.07 3.42
CA SER A 121 7.84 -15.13 2.49
C SER A 121 9.04 -14.26 2.90
N PHE A 122 9.19 -13.95 4.19
CA PHE A 122 10.33 -13.19 4.73
C PHE A 122 10.98 -13.92 5.91
#